data_AF-A0A103YDR3-F1
#
_entry.id   AF-A0A103YDR3-F1
#
_cell.length_a   1.000
_cell.length_b   1.000
_cell.length_c   1.000
_cell.angle_alpha   90.00
_cell.angle_beta   90.00
_cell.angle_gamma   90.00
#
_symmetry.space_group_name_H-M   'P 1'
#
loop_
_entity.id
_entity.type
_entity.pdbx_description
1 polymer ?
#
loop_
_entity_poly.entity_id
_entity_poly.type
_entity_poly.pdbx_seq_one_letter_code
_entity_poly.pdbx_strand_id
1 'polypeptide(L)'
;MIPSSDSIACFSSPDSSDLMVFATPQYPPLMELLPIGNPICWWIILSIPSDSPKTPSPSPPNLRHQPSCLNKSEANIHNKLKFYMKDLGYTSSYLAICTSFFTLSLDKRVIPRNMMLKILKEKRLVNNDKPSLITIACFTEFKFLEFLRGFEDQIPSFREIYLDNVRRVS
;
A
#
# COMPACT_ATOMS: atom_id res chain seq x y z
N MET A 1 36.03 -15.89 58.01
CA MET A 1 36.05 -17.04 57.09
C MET A 1 35.71 -16.54 55.70
N ILE A 2 36.67 -16.55 54.79
CA ILE A 2 36.46 -16.65 53.33
C ILE A 2 37.40 -17.79 52.88
N PRO A 3 37.10 -18.56 51.83
CA PRO A 3 37.25 -18.05 50.46
C PRO A 3 36.27 -18.63 49.41
N SER A 4 36.29 -17.98 48.23
CA SER A 4 36.26 -18.58 46.88
C SER A 4 34.96 -19.23 46.36
N SER A 5 34.55 -19.03 45.10
CA SER A 5 35.16 -18.28 44.00
C SER A 5 34.21 -18.21 42.79
N ASP A 6 34.54 -17.27 41.88
CA ASP A 6 34.28 -17.27 40.44
C ASP A 6 32.85 -16.92 39.95
N SER A 7 32.59 -15.95 39.06
CA SER A 7 33.46 -15.13 38.21
C SER A 7 32.72 -13.89 37.67
N ILE A 8 33.42 -12.74 37.63
CA ILE A 8 33.63 -11.80 36.49
C ILE A 8 32.37 -11.40 35.67
N ALA A 9 31.98 -10.14 35.47
CA ALA A 9 32.78 -8.94 35.21
C ALA A 9 32.04 -7.66 35.62
N CYS A 10 32.79 -6.65 36.07
CA CYS A 10 32.41 -5.26 35.90
C CYS A 10 32.35 -4.96 34.39
N PHE A 11 31.26 -4.36 33.92
CA PHE A 11 31.36 -3.48 32.76
C PHE A 11 30.76 -2.14 33.14
N SER A 12 31.68 -1.20 33.30
CA SER A 12 31.46 0.22 33.40
C SER A 12 30.45 0.68 32.36
N SER A 13 29.58 1.60 32.76
CA SER A 13 28.77 2.40 31.85
C SER A 13 29.65 2.97 30.73
N PRO A 14 29.31 2.73 29.46
CA PRO A 14 29.85 3.50 28.36
C PRO A 14 29.09 4.82 28.25
N ASP A 15 29.91 5.84 28.15
CA ASP A 15 29.65 7.23 27.82
C ASP A 15 28.75 7.39 26.58
N SER A 16 28.09 8.53 26.53
CA SER A 16 27.05 8.95 25.58
C SER A 16 27.59 9.25 24.17
N SER A 17 28.53 8.47 23.66
CA SER A 17 29.14 8.67 22.34
C SER A 17 29.48 7.35 21.64
N ASP A 18 28.46 6.56 21.31
CA ASP A 18 28.54 5.56 20.24
C ASP A 18 27.12 5.16 19.79
N LEU A 19 26.43 6.11 19.13
CA LEU A 19 25.28 5.79 18.30
C LEU A 19 25.79 5.31 16.94
N MET A 20 25.77 3.98 16.82
CA MET A 20 25.70 3.18 15.61
C MET A 20 25.39 3.94 14.32
N VAL A 21 26.35 3.87 13.42
CA VAL A 21 26.18 3.58 11.99
C VAL A 21 24.89 2.79 11.73
N PHE A 22 23.86 3.47 11.24
CA PHE A 22 22.86 2.91 10.34
C PHE A 22 22.67 3.89 9.20
N ALA A 23 22.98 3.41 8.00
CA ALA A 23 22.98 4.15 6.76
C ALA A 23 21.67 4.88 6.50
N THR A 24 21.72 6.20 6.45
CA THR A 24 20.73 7.04 5.78
C THR A 24 20.98 7.00 4.27
N PRO A 25 19.96 6.83 3.41
CA PRO A 25 20.11 7.09 1.99
C PRO A 25 20.44 8.57 1.79
N GLN A 26 21.66 8.84 1.34
CA GLN A 26 22.10 10.15 0.88
C GLN A 26 21.29 10.55 -0.36
N TYR A 27 20.12 11.16 -0.17
CA TYR A 27 19.58 12.05 -1.19
C TYR A 27 20.40 13.34 -1.14
N PRO A 28 20.99 13.80 -2.25
CA PRO A 28 21.68 15.07 -2.25
C PRO A 28 20.68 16.21 -1.97
N PRO A 29 21.09 17.24 -1.20
CA PRO A 29 20.25 18.41 -0.99
C PRO A 29 20.00 19.11 -2.33
N LEU A 30 18.73 19.18 -2.74
CA LEU A 30 18.26 20.15 -3.72
C LEU A 30 18.34 21.53 -3.07
N MET A 31 19.48 22.20 -3.19
CA MET A 31 19.63 23.66 -3.30
C MET A 31 21.12 24.01 -3.27
N GLU A 32 21.76 24.08 -4.43
CA GLU A 32 22.86 25.03 -4.64
C GLU A 32 22.79 25.59 -6.07
N LEU A 33 22.54 26.91 -6.13
CA LEU A 33 23.20 27.89 -7.00
C LEU A 33 23.03 27.75 -8.52
N LEU A 34 21.99 28.41 -9.06
CA LEU A 34 22.19 29.18 -10.30
C LEU A 34 22.57 30.62 -9.93
N PRO A 35 23.81 31.07 -10.24
CA PRO A 35 24.23 32.43 -9.98
C PRO A 35 23.56 33.40 -10.95
N ILE A 36 23.15 34.52 -10.36
CA ILE A 36 22.77 35.74 -11.03
C ILE A 36 23.92 36.18 -11.97
N GLY A 37 23.62 36.29 -13.27
CA GLY A 37 24.20 37.26 -14.21
C GLY A 37 25.67 37.09 -14.64
N ASN A 38 25.90 36.50 -15.81
CA ASN A 38 27.02 36.90 -16.68
C ASN A 38 26.51 37.05 -18.13
N PRO A 39 26.50 38.27 -18.72
CA PRO A 39 25.91 38.55 -20.04
C PRO A 39 26.66 37.90 -21.22
N ILE A 40 27.82 37.28 -20.98
CA ILE A 40 28.62 36.63 -22.03
C ILE A 40 28.03 35.25 -22.43
N CYS A 41 27.30 34.57 -21.54
CA CYS A 41 26.77 33.22 -21.81
C CYS A 41 25.60 33.20 -22.82
N TRP A 42 24.85 34.30 -22.97
CA TRP A 42 23.75 34.36 -23.93
C TRP A 42 24.23 34.53 -25.38
N TRP A 43 25.41 35.11 -25.60
CA TRP A 43 25.99 35.29 -26.93
C TRP A 43 26.45 33.98 -27.57
N ILE A 44 26.86 33.00 -26.75
CA ILE A 44 27.24 31.66 -27.21
C ILE A 44 25.99 30.89 -27.69
N ILE A 45 24.83 31.09 -27.05
CA ILE A 45 23.58 30.39 -27.40
C ILE A 45 23.01 30.87 -28.75
N LEU A 46 23.23 32.12 -29.15
CA LEU A 46 22.70 32.68 -30.40
C LEU A 46 23.62 32.48 -31.63
N SER A 47 24.80 31.88 -31.46
CA SER A 47 25.75 31.63 -32.57
C SER A 47 25.84 30.16 -33.00
N ILE A 48 25.02 29.27 -32.44
CA ILE A 48 24.95 27.87 -32.87
C ILE A 48 23.89 27.75 -33.97
N PRO A 49 24.24 27.27 -35.19
CA PRO A 49 23.26 27.01 -36.23
C PRO A 49 22.20 26.03 -35.74
N SER A 50 20.93 26.39 -35.95
CA SER A 50 19.76 25.58 -35.62
C SER A 50 19.75 24.29 -36.45
N ASP A 51 20.40 23.25 -35.96
CA ASP A 51 20.07 21.87 -36.29
C ASP A 51 19.69 21.15 -35.00
N SER A 52 18.42 21.34 -34.61
CA SER A 52 17.82 20.59 -33.52
C SER A 52 17.58 19.15 -33.99
N PRO A 53 18.17 18.11 -33.36
CA PRO A 53 17.73 16.75 -33.61
C PRO A 53 16.28 16.64 -33.16
N LYS A 54 15.39 16.16 -34.05
CA LYS A 54 14.00 15.83 -33.72
C LYS A 54 14.00 14.98 -32.45
N THR A 55 13.63 15.59 -31.32
CA THR A 55 13.26 14.82 -30.14
C THR A 55 12.02 14.04 -30.56
N PRO A 56 12.02 12.70 -30.43
CA PRO A 56 10.79 11.96 -30.66
C PRO A 56 9.76 12.52 -29.67
N SER A 57 8.66 13.02 -30.20
CA SER A 57 7.48 13.36 -29.40
C SER A 57 7.26 12.23 -28.39
N PRO A 58 7.07 12.51 -27.10
CA PRO A 58 6.77 11.44 -26.15
C PRO A 58 5.54 10.73 -26.69
N SER A 59 5.71 9.46 -27.05
CA SER A 59 4.59 8.59 -27.34
C SER A 59 3.64 8.67 -26.14
N PRO A 60 2.31 8.77 -26.36
CA PRO A 60 1.38 8.85 -25.24
C PRO A 60 1.69 7.72 -24.27
N PRO A 61 1.71 7.98 -22.94
CA PRO A 61 2.08 7.00 -21.95
C PRO A 61 1.34 5.71 -22.26
N ASN A 62 2.14 4.67 -22.41
CA ASN A 62 1.77 3.41 -23.01
C ASN A 62 0.50 2.83 -22.34
N LEU A 63 -0.67 3.06 -22.95
CA LEU A 63 -1.96 2.49 -22.51
C LEU A 63 -2.03 0.97 -22.73
N ARG A 64 -0.96 0.31 -23.23
CA ARG A 64 -0.97 -1.11 -23.61
C ARG A 64 -1.08 -2.05 -22.40
N HIS A 65 -0.86 -1.57 -21.18
CA HIS A 65 -1.37 -2.21 -19.98
C HIS A 65 -2.64 -1.49 -19.55
N GLN A 66 -3.76 -1.69 -20.27
CA GLN A 66 -5.05 -1.31 -19.71
C GLN A 66 -5.16 -2.00 -18.36
N PRO A 67 -5.22 -1.28 -17.23
CA PRO A 67 -5.57 -1.93 -15.98
C PRO A 67 -6.92 -2.63 -16.22
N SER A 68 -7.04 -3.88 -15.77
CA SER A 68 -8.20 -4.73 -16.07
C SER A 68 -9.53 -4.17 -15.55
N CYS A 69 -9.49 -3.07 -14.78
CA CYS A 69 -10.63 -2.23 -14.46
C CYS A 69 -11.24 -1.52 -15.67
N LEU A 70 -10.46 -1.13 -16.69
CA LEU A 70 -10.96 -0.46 -17.90
C LEU A 70 -11.73 -1.40 -18.84
N ASN A 71 -11.66 -2.71 -18.62
CA ASN A 71 -12.52 -3.69 -19.30
C ASN A 71 -13.92 -3.80 -18.66
N LYS A 72 -14.21 -3.02 -17.60
CA LYS A 72 -15.52 -3.00 -16.94
C LYS A 72 -16.35 -1.85 -17.51
N SER A 73 -17.67 -2.03 -17.53
CA SER A 73 -18.57 -0.95 -17.91
C SER A 73 -18.48 0.21 -16.93
N GLU A 74 -18.68 1.43 -17.43
CA GLU A 74 -18.71 2.65 -16.62
C GLU A 74 -19.70 2.52 -15.46
N ALA A 75 -20.91 1.99 -15.73
CA ALA A 75 -21.91 1.71 -14.71
C ALA A 75 -21.39 0.78 -13.59
N ASN A 76 -20.58 -0.23 -13.93
CA ASN A 76 -19.99 -1.12 -12.93
C ASN A 76 -18.97 -0.39 -12.04
N ILE A 77 -18.10 0.42 -12.66
CA ILE A 77 -17.10 1.21 -11.94
C ILE A 77 -17.79 2.24 -11.04
N HIS A 78 -18.80 2.93 -11.54
CA HIS A 78 -19.57 3.91 -10.78
C HIS A 78 -20.28 3.27 -9.58
N ASN A 79 -20.92 2.11 -9.75
CA ASN A 79 -21.54 1.38 -8.65
C ASN A 79 -20.51 0.96 -7.58
N LYS A 80 -19.31 0.55 -8.01
CA LYS A 80 -18.18 0.25 -7.11
C LYS A 80 -17.72 1.46 -6.34
N LEU A 81 -17.47 2.58 -7.02
CA LEU A 81 -17.09 3.84 -6.38
C LEU A 81 -18.12 4.26 -5.35
N LYS A 82 -19.41 4.21 -5.70
CA LYS A 82 -20.51 4.53 -4.78
C LYS A 82 -20.45 3.68 -3.53
N PHE A 83 -20.29 2.36 -3.64
CA PHE A 83 -20.15 1.47 -2.49
C PHE A 83 -18.93 1.82 -1.62
N TYR A 84 -17.74 1.94 -2.22
CA TYR A 84 -16.52 2.20 -1.46
C TYR A 84 -16.50 3.58 -0.78
N MET A 85 -16.99 4.61 -1.47
CA MET A 85 -16.96 5.97 -0.94
C MET A 85 -18.12 6.21 0.04
N LYS A 86 -19.33 5.76 -0.29
CA LYS A 86 -20.51 6.02 0.55
C LYS A 86 -20.60 5.08 1.74
N ASP A 87 -20.38 3.78 1.52
CA ASP A 87 -20.65 2.78 2.56
C ASP A 87 -19.40 2.47 3.41
N LEU A 88 -18.20 2.67 2.85
CA LEU A 88 -16.93 2.39 3.53
C LEU A 88 -16.07 3.64 3.78
N GLY A 89 -16.46 4.80 3.25
CA GLY A 89 -15.78 6.08 3.53
C GLY A 89 -14.40 6.21 2.88
N TYR A 90 -14.08 5.43 1.84
CA TYR A 90 -12.79 5.53 1.16
C TYR A 90 -12.68 6.81 0.32
N THR A 91 -11.49 7.43 0.34
CA THR A 91 -11.16 8.57 -0.52
C THR A 91 -10.91 8.12 -1.97
N SER A 92 -11.28 8.95 -2.94
CA SER A 92 -11.02 8.70 -4.37
C SER A 92 -9.54 8.49 -4.68
N SER A 93 -8.64 9.23 -4.03
CA SER A 93 -7.19 9.10 -4.17
C SER A 93 -6.69 7.71 -3.77
N TYR A 94 -7.22 7.15 -2.67
CA TYR A 94 -6.88 5.80 -2.22
C TYR A 94 -7.38 4.76 -3.22
N LEU A 95 -8.62 4.90 -3.71
CA LEU A 95 -9.20 3.98 -4.69
C LEU A 95 -8.48 4.01 -6.04
N ALA A 96 -7.95 5.16 -6.45
CA ALA A 96 -7.18 5.30 -7.69
C ALA A 96 -5.88 4.47 -7.67
N ILE A 97 -5.24 4.35 -6.50
CA ILE A 97 -4.06 3.48 -6.30
C ILE A 97 -4.49 2.01 -6.24
N CYS A 98 -5.65 1.74 -5.67
CA CYS A 98 -6.18 0.41 -5.41
C CYS A 98 -7.04 -0.16 -6.56
N THR A 99 -6.48 -0.21 -7.78
CA THR A 99 -7.21 -0.64 -8.99
C THR A 99 -7.81 -2.06 -8.91
N SER A 100 -7.27 -2.93 -8.04
CA SER A 100 -7.76 -4.29 -7.82
C SER A 100 -9.20 -4.36 -7.29
N PHE A 101 -9.69 -3.34 -6.60
CA PHE A 101 -11.09 -3.30 -6.16
C PHE A 101 -12.07 -3.32 -7.33
N PHE A 102 -11.68 -2.72 -8.46
CA PHE A 102 -12.53 -2.63 -9.64
C PHE A 102 -12.52 -3.92 -10.47
N THR A 103 -11.56 -4.81 -10.26
CA THR A 103 -11.47 -6.09 -10.99
C THR A 103 -12.27 -7.18 -10.28
N LEU A 104 -12.35 -7.15 -8.95
CA LEU A 104 -13.07 -8.11 -8.11
C LEU A 104 -14.58 -7.88 -8.13
N SER A 105 -15.36 -8.95 -7.96
CA SER A 105 -16.82 -8.88 -7.82
C SER A 105 -17.21 -8.32 -6.44
N LEU A 106 -18.08 -7.30 -6.41
CA LEU A 106 -18.54 -6.72 -5.14
C LEU A 106 -19.33 -7.71 -4.32
N ASP A 107 -20.43 -8.19 -4.89
CA ASP A 107 -21.44 -8.97 -4.17
C ASP A 107 -20.90 -10.33 -3.74
N LYS A 108 -20.13 -10.97 -4.63
CA LYS A 108 -19.60 -12.32 -4.39
C LYS A 108 -18.35 -12.35 -3.50
N ARG A 109 -17.58 -11.25 -3.43
CA ARG A 109 -16.24 -11.28 -2.83
C ARG A 109 -15.94 -10.15 -1.86
N VAL A 110 -16.21 -8.91 -2.24
CA VAL A 110 -15.87 -7.76 -1.41
C VAL A 110 -16.82 -7.63 -0.22
N ILE A 111 -18.13 -7.70 -0.47
CA ILE A 111 -19.16 -7.54 0.57
C ILE A 111 -19.07 -8.64 1.63
N PRO A 112 -19.06 -9.95 1.29
CA PRO A 112 -19.01 -11.01 2.29
C PRO A 112 -17.74 -10.93 3.15
N ARG A 113 -16.60 -10.61 2.55
CA ARG A 113 -15.33 -10.51 3.27
C ARG A 113 -15.23 -9.25 4.12
N ASN A 114 -15.83 -8.15 3.68
CA ASN A 114 -15.92 -6.94 4.48
C ASN A 114 -16.81 -7.15 5.71
N MET A 115 -17.90 -7.90 5.59
CA MET A 115 -18.74 -8.27 6.75
C MET A 115 -17.95 -9.07 7.78
N MET A 116 -17.19 -10.08 7.36
CA MET A 116 -16.35 -10.85 8.28
C MET A 116 -15.28 -9.96 8.94
N LEU A 117 -14.67 -9.06 8.18
CA LEU A 117 -13.69 -8.11 8.72
C LEU A 117 -14.32 -7.15 9.75
N LYS A 118 -15.56 -6.69 9.55
CA LYS A 118 -16.30 -5.88 10.53
C LYS A 118 -16.51 -6.63 11.84
N ILE A 119 -16.95 -7.88 11.78
CA ILE A 119 -17.13 -8.73 12.97
C ILE A 119 -15.80 -8.88 13.74
N LEU A 120 -14.70 -9.11 13.03
CA LEU A 120 -13.37 -9.22 13.66
C LEU A 120 -12.95 -7.92 14.36
N LYS A 121 -13.21 -6.76 13.76
CA LYS A 121 -12.91 -5.45 14.36
C LYS A 121 -13.80 -5.16 15.57
N GLU A 122 -15.09 -5.47 15.48
CA GLU A 122 -16.05 -5.31 16.58
C GLU A 122 -15.65 -6.17 17.79
N LYS A 123 -15.20 -7.40 17.55
CA LYS A 123 -14.67 -8.29 18.59
C LYS A 123 -13.24 -7.96 19.03
N ARG A 124 -12.61 -6.93 18.45
CA ARG A 124 -11.21 -6.51 18.72
C ARG A 124 -10.20 -7.65 18.54
N LEU A 125 -10.48 -8.60 17.65
CA LEU A 125 -9.58 -9.70 17.31
C LEU A 125 -8.50 -9.26 16.30
N VAL A 126 -8.75 -8.15 15.61
CA VAL A 126 -7.81 -7.52 14.68
C VAL A 126 -7.75 -6.02 14.95
N ASN A 127 -6.64 -5.40 14.56
CA ASN A 127 -6.48 -3.95 14.65
C ASN A 127 -7.40 -3.23 13.66
N ASN A 128 -7.79 -2.00 13.98
CA ASN A 128 -8.63 -1.20 13.08
C ASN A 128 -7.96 -0.94 11.71
N ASP A 129 -6.64 -0.85 11.69
CA ASP A 129 -5.87 -0.56 10.49
C ASP A 129 -5.43 -1.82 9.73
N LYS A 130 -5.34 -2.97 10.41
CA LYS A 130 -4.79 -4.22 9.84
C LYS A 130 -5.55 -5.47 10.32
N PRO A 131 -5.93 -6.38 9.40
CA PRO A 131 -5.65 -6.34 7.97
C PRO A 131 -6.57 -5.37 7.21
N SER A 132 -6.03 -4.77 6.14
CA SER A 132 -6.81 -3.87 5.28
C SER A 132 -7.78 -4.64 4.39
N LEU A 133 -8.90 -4.01 4.01
CA LEU A 133 -9.89 -4.66 3.15
C LEU A 133 -9.31 -5.09 1.80
N ILE A 134 -8.41 -4.30 1.22
CA ILE A 134 -7.78 -4.65 -0.07
C ILE A 134 -6.97 -5.94 0.03
N THR A 135 -6.20 -6.10 1.11
CA THR A 135 -5.40 -7.31 1.35
C THR A 135 -6.30 -8.54 1.40
N ILE A 136 -7.39 -8.46 2.16
CA ILE A 136 -8.34 -9.56 2.35
C ILE A 136 -9.16 -9.84 1.08
N ALA A 137 -9.56 -8.80 0.34
CA ALA A 137 -10.27 -8.95 -0.92
C ALA A 137 -9.42 -9.67 -1.97
N CYS A 138 -8.09 -9.43 -1.98
CA CYS A 138 -7.16 -10.08 -2.89
C CYS A 138 -6.86 -11.55 -2.57
N PHE A 139 -7.12 -12.04 -1.36
CA PHE A 139 -6.88 -13.45 -1.02
C PHE A 139 -7.69 -14.41 -1.88
N THR A 140 -7.06 -15.53 -2.25
CA THR A 140 -7.79 -16.67 -2.81
C THR A 140 -8.78 -17.21 -1.79
N GLU A 141 -9.81 -17.92 -2.26
CA GLU A 141 -10.84 -18.46 -1.36
C GLU A 141 -10.23 -19.34 -0.27
N PHE A 142 -9.32 -20.23 -0.65
CA PHE A 142 -8.56 -21.07 0.27
C PHE A 142 -7.82 -20.24 1.33
N LYS A 143 -7.00 -19.26 0.92
CA LYS A 143 -6.24 -18.42 1.87
C LYS A 143 -7.16 -17.63 2.81
N PHE A 144 -8.32 -17.21 2.34
CA PHE A 144 -9.27 -16.50 3.18
C PHE A 144 -9.91 -17.42 4.22
N LEU A 145 -10.30 -18.65 3.86
CA LEU A 145 -10.82 -19.63 4.80
C LEU A 145 -9.79 -20.04 5.85
N GLU A 146 -8.53 -20.21 5.45
CA GLU A 146 -7.41 -20.44 6.38
C GLU A 146 -7.24 -19.28 7.37
N PHE A 147 -7.35 -18.05 6.88
CA PHE A 147 -7.32 -16.86 7.74
C PHE A 147 -8.48 -16.86 8.76
N LEU A 148 -9.70 -17.19 8.34
CA LEU A 148 -10.85 -17.29 9.24
C LEU A 148 -10.70 -18.42 10.26
N ARG A 149 -10.03 -19.54 9.91
CA ARG A 149 -9.77 -20.64 10.84
C ARG A 149 -9.02 -20.18 12.08
N GLY A 150 -8.09 -19.22 11.95
CA GLY A 150 -7.34 -18.69 13.09
C GLY A 150 -8.20 -18.01 14.15
N PHE A 151 -9.47 -17.72 13.86
CA PHE A 151 -10.39 -17.06 14.79
C PHE A 151 -11.55 -17.96 15.26
N GLU A 152 -11.56 -19.24 14.87
CA GLU A 152 -12.67 -20.14 15.25
C GLU A 152 -12.77 -20.40 16.75
N ASP A 153 -11.64 -20.36 17.45
CA ASP A 153 -11.61 -20.51 18.90
C ASP A 153 -12.35 -19.35 19.61
N GLN A 154 -12.39 -18.15 18.99
CA GLN A 154 -13.09 -16.98 19.54
C GLN A 154 -14.48 -16.77 18.92
N ILE A 155 -14.70 -17.27 17.71
CA ILE A 155 -15.97 -17.19 16.99
C ILE A 155 -16.29 -18.58 16.46
N PRO A 156 -17.08 -19.37 17.22
CA PRO A 156 -17.55 -20.66 16.73
C PRO A 156 -18.30 -20.49 15.40
N SER A 157 -18.12 -21.44 14.48
CA SER A 157 -18.78 -21.46 13.16
C SER A 157 -18.48 -20.24 12.27
N PHE A 158 -17.39 -19.51 12.49
CA PHE A 158 -17.10 -18.30 11.72
C PHE A 158 -16.95 -18.55 10.21
N ARG A 159 -16.30 -19.65 9.81
CA ARG A 159 -16.22 -20.05 8.40
C ARG A 159 -17.59 -20.39 7.81
N GLU A 160 -18.45 -21.05 8.59
CA GLU A 160 -19.78 -21.46 8.13
C GLU A 160 -20.67 -20.25 7.86
N ILE A 161 -20.62 -19.25 8.76
CA ILE A 161 -21.31 -17.96 8.57
C ILE A 161 -20.86 -17.30 7.27
N TYR A 162 -19.55 -17.30 6.96
CA TYR A 162 -19.06 -16.77 5.71
C TYR A 162 -19.57 -17.55 4.48
N LEU A 163 -19.51 -18.88 4.51
CA LEU A 163 -19.97 -19.74 3.40
C LEU A 163 -21.46 -19.57 3.12
N ASP A 164 -22.28 -19.43 4.16
CA ASP A 164 -23.71 -19.18 4.06
C ASP A 164 -24.00 -17.81 3.41
N ASN A 165 -23.26 -16.77 3.79
CA ASN A 165 -23.36 -15.46 3.13
C ASN A 165 -22.97 -15.49 1.66
N VAL A 166 -21.93 -16.25 1.28
CA VAL A 166 -21.54 -16.40 -0.13
C VAL A 166 -22.62 -17.14 -0.92
N ARG A 167 -23.20 -18.22 -0.36
CA ARG A 167 -24.26 -19.00 -1.04
C ARG A 167 -25.51 -18.17 -1.34
N ARG A 168 -25.93 -17.30 -0.42
CA ARG A 168 -27.13 -16.45 -0.63
C ARG A 168 -27.01 -15.48 -1.81
N VAL A 169 -25.78 -15.12 -2.19
CA VAL A 169 -25.47 -14.12 -3.23
C VAL A 169 -25.04 -14.79 -4.54
N SER A 170 -24.85 -16.11 -4.54
CA SER A 170 -24.30 -16.89 -5.66
C SER A 170 -25.32 -17.11 -6.77
#